data_AF-A0A165JVH1-F1
#
_entry.id   AF-A0A165JVH1-F1
#
_cell.length_a   1.000
_cell.length_b   1.000
_cell.length_c   1.000
_cell.angle_alpha   90.00
_cell.angle_beta   90.00
_cell.angle_gamma   90.00
#
_symmetry.space_group_name_H-M   'P 1'
#
loop_
_entity.id
_entity.type
_entity.pdbx_description
1 polymer ?
#
loop_
_entity_poly.entity_id
_entity_poly.type
_entity_poly.pdbx_seq_one_letter_code
_entity_poly.pdbx_strand_id
1 'polypeptide(L)'
;KEAILRLHPAAVLSAVASLRAEPSVLSDLVTLALKAPDETKSPFSGLVAELGQNPSLANRWDDVDRILDRNPMPNVKIAMQPSHAQAVEKFTQCQDELVRKGAFRNIMGVRYLDAPFPAFEHVLRISDMVAGEGAIIVVGYCLLVVSQNLPRLSTNWERPLFDLDATRRELVRQLRMLEARRPALMAEKNLRPALMAAYGATRIAAEDAARHWAAIVDRGKPISLRTSERALAVTRDLDTLERVWAQVKQLSPTYRPSARTLNILDIWYAQHLVRLGARDVAVELARKYPPHATLTWLFTDDDALPGTDRNASHYVGARARRALAAELARSGLDQEDVLSMMSIHAPAPVLRGLRP
;
A
#
# COMPACT_ATOMS: atom_id res chain seq x y z
N LYS A 1 22.26 -9.28 7.40
CA LYS A 1 22.67 -7.87 7.62
C LYS A 1 23.88 -7.48 6.75
N GLU A 2 25.04 -8.14 6.88
CA GLU A 2 26.27 -7.78 6.14
C GLU A 2 26.16 -7.84 4.60
N ALA A 3 25.44 -8.82 4.05
CA ALA A 3 25.28 -8.95 2.60
C ALA A 3 24.46 -7.80 1.97
N ILE A 4 23.50 -7.24 2.71
CA ILE A 4 22.60 -6.16 2.25
C ILE A 4 23.33 -4.82 2.27
N LEU A 5 24.21 -4.58 3.25
CA LEU A 5 24.99 -3.34 3.36
C LEU A 5 26.06 -3.20 2.25
N ARG A 6 26.33 -4.26 1.48
CA ARG A 6 27.18 -4.20 0.27
C ARG A 6 26.45 -3.63 -0.95
N LEU A 7 25.12 -3.46 -0.88
CA LEU A 7 24.32 -2.85 -1.94
C LEU A 7 24.37 -1.32 -1.85
N HIS A 8 24.10 -0.66 -2.98
CA HIS A 8 23.97 0.81 -3.01
C HIS A 8 22.90 1.29 -1.99
N PRO A 9 23.14 2.36 -1.21
CA PRO A 9 22.23 2.81 -0.15
C PRO A 9 20.76 2.98 -0.59
N ALA A 10 20.54 3.49 -1.80
CA ALA A 10 19.21 3.61 -2.36
C ALA A 10 18.50 2.27 -2.58
N ALA A 11 19.23 1.21 -2.95
CA ALA A 11 18.68 -0.13 -3.14
C ALA A 11 18.27 -0.75 -1.79
N VAL A 12 19.09 -0.55 -0.75
CA VAL A 12 18.76 -1.03 0.61
C VAL A 12 17.52 -0.31 1.15
N LEU A 13 17.46 1.02 1.03
CA LEU A 13 16.30 1.80 1.43
C LEU A 13 15.03 1.34 0.70
N SER A 14 15.15 1.09 -0.61
CA SER A 14 14.05 0.59 -1.44
C SER A 14 13.59 -0.81 -1.01
N ALA A 15 14.51 -1.68 -0.58
CA ALA A 15 14.18 -3.00 -0.04
C ALA A 15 13.42 -2.90 1.29
N VAL A 16 13.80 -1.98 2.19
CA VAL A 16 13.06 -1.72 3.44
C VAL A 16 11.67 -1.15 3.14
N ALA A 17 11.58 -0.13 2.28
CA ALA A 17 10.33 0.50 1.90
C ALA A 17 9.35 -0.46 1.18
N SER A 18 9.89 -1.48 0.50
CA SER A 18 9.11 -2.54 -0.14
C SER A 18 8.87 -3.77 0.74
N LEU A 19 9.21 -3.71 2.04
CA LEU A 19 9.06 -4.80 3.01
C LEU A 19 9.86 -6.06 2.68
N ARG A 20 10.88 -5.96 1.82
CA ARG A 20 11.78 -7.08 1.46
C ARG A 20 12.99 -7.19 2.38
N ALA A 21 13.24 -6.16 3.21
CA ALA A 21 14.32 -6.13 4.17
C ALA A 21 13.85 -5.59 5.52
N GLU A 22 14.42 -6.14 6.59
CA GLU A 22 14.18 -5.70 7.96
C GLU A 22 14.74 -4.28 8.19
N PRO A 23 14.03 -3.40 8.93
CA PRO A 23 14.42 -2.00 9.09
C PRO A 23 15.65 -1.75 9.96
N SER A 24 16.19 -2.76 10.66
CA SER A 24 17.40 -2.61 11.50
C SER A 24 18.66 -2.16 10.74
N VAL A 25 18.61 -2.18 9.40
CA VAL A 25 19.66 -1.61 8.52
C VAL A 25 19.58 -0.09 8.36
N LEU A 26 18.47 0.55 8.76
CA LEU A 26 18.26 1.99 8.53
C LEU A 26 19.28 2.85 9.29
N SER A 27 19.62 2.55 10.54
CA SER A 27 20.61 3.34 11.31
C SER A 27 22.01 3.30 10.69
N ASP A 28 22.40 2.17 10.08
CA ASP A 28 23.65 2.07 9.34
C ASP A 28 23.60 2.96 8.07
N LEU A 29 22.47 2.97 7.36
CA LEU A 29 22.27 3.86 6.21
C LEU A 29 22.28 5.34 6.59
N VAL A 30 21.71 5.70 7.75
CA VAL A 30 21.76 7.08 8.27
C VAL A 30 23.21 7.48 8.54
N THR A 31 23.98 6.62 9.20
CA THR A 31 25.39 6.87 9.47
C THR A 31 26.21 7.05 8.19
N LEU A 32 25.94 6.23 7.16
CA LEU A 32 26.58 6.37 5.85
C LEU A 32 26.17 7.66 5.14
N ALA A 33 24.88 8.00 5.14
CA ALA A 33 24.37 9.21 4.49
C ALA A 33 24.91 10.49 5.14
N LEU A 34 24.99 10.54 6.47
CA LEU A 34 25.54 11.69 7.20
C LEU A 34 27.05 11.88 7.00
N LYS A 35 27.79 10.81 6.64
CA LYS A 35 29.22 10.88 6.32
C LYS A 35 29.50 11.20 4.85
N ALA A 36 28.48 11.15 3.98
CA ALA A 36 28.67 11.36 2.57
C ALA A 36 29.00 12.84 2.27
N PRO A 37 30.02 13.12 1.45
CA PRO A 37 30.42 14.49 1.13
C PRO A 37 29.44 15.23 0.21
N ASP A 38 28.60 14.49 -0.54
CA ASP A 38 27.62 15.04 -1.48
C ASP A 38 26.19 14.88 -0.93
N GLU A 39 25.69 15.95 -0.32
CA GLU A 39 24.35 16.00 0.28
C GLU A 39 23.23 15.81 -0.76
N THR A 40 23.45 16.25 -1.99
CA THR A 40 22.42 16.24 -3.05
C THR A 40 22.08 14.84 -3.53
N LYS A 41 22.94 13.86 -3.24
CA LYS A 41 22.74 12.44 -3.59
C LYS A 41 22.25 11.59 -2.42
N SER A 42 22.24 12.13 -1.20
CA SER A 42 21.85 11.37 -0.02
C SER A 42 20.32 11.27 0.08
N PRO A 43 19.74 10.08 0.26
CA PRO A 43 18.30 9.88 0.23
C PRO A 43 17.62 10.32 1.54
N PHE A 44 17.97 11.49 2.10
CA PHE A 44 17.56 11.95 3.43
C PHE A 44 16.05 11.93 3.62
N SER A 45 15.26 12.46 2.67
CA SER A 45 13.80 12.45 2.78
C SER A 45 13.23 11.02 2.80
N GLY A 46 13.82 10.10 2.04
CA GLY A 46 13.41 8.70 2.04
C GLY A 46 13.80 7.98 3.33
N LEU A 47 14.99 8.26 3.87
CA LEU A 47 15.43 7.73 5.17
C LEU A 47 14.52 8.20 6.30
N VAL A 48 14.23 9.50 6.37
CA VAL A 48 13.35 10.05 7.41
C VAL A 48 11.92 9.52 7.29
N ALA A 49 11.40 9.38 6.06
CA ALA A 49 10.09 8.76 5.84
C ALA A 49 10.05 7.31 6.35
N GLU A 50 11.06 6.50 6.04
CA GLU A 50 11.12 5.13 6.54
C GLU A 50 11.32 5.09 8.05
N LEU A 51 12.20 5.89 8.65
CA LEU A 51 12.33 5.97 10.11
C LEU A 51 10.99 6.28 10.80
N GLY A 52 10.20 7.21 10.24
CA GLY A 52 8.85 7.51 10.74
C GLY A 52 7.85 6.35 10.61
N GLN A 53 8.01 5.49 9.60
CA GLN A 53 7.17 4.31 9.36
C GLN A 53 7.56 3.07 10.18
N ASN A 54 8.74 3.08 10.81
CA ASN A 54 9.32 1.92 11.52
C ASN A 54 9.37 2.16 13.05
N PRO A 55 8.27 1.99 13.79
CA PRO A 55 8.24 2.17 15.24
C PRO A 55 9.02 1.09 16.01
N SER A 56 9.43 0.01 15.36
CA SER A 56 10.30 -1.03 15.94
C SER A 56 11.74 -0.57 16.20
N LEU A 57 12.15 0.58 15.65
CA LEU A 57 13.51 1.11 15.79
C LEU A 57 13.60 2.07 16.98
N ALA A 58 14.30 1.65 18.04
CA ALA A 58 14.46 2.44 19.26
C ALA A 58 15.12 3.82 19.02
N ASN A 59 16.20 3.86 18.22
CA ASN A 59 17.00 5.08 18.00
C ASN A 59 16.49 5.95 16.85
N ARG A 60 15.27 5.68 16.33
CA ARG A 60 14.78 6.35 15.12
C ARG A 60 14.66 7.86 15.27
N TRP A 61 14.34 8.35 16.47
CA TRP A 61 14.17 9.78 16.72
C TRP A 61 15.51 10.51 16.70
N ASP A 62 16.54 9.96 17.35
CA ASP A 62 17.90 10.48 17.29
C ASP A 62 18.42 10.51 15.84
N ASP A 63 18.17 9.44 15.07
CA ASP A 63 18.54 9.37 13.66
C ASP A 63 17.79 10.42 12.81
N VAL A 64 16.49 10.64 13.08
CA VAL A 64 15.70 11.68 12.42
C VAL A 64 16.23 13.08 12.75
N ASP A 65 16.50 13.37 14.01
CA ASP A 65 16.99 14.68 14.45
C ASP A 65 18.33 15.01 13.80
N ARG A 66 19.27 14.05 13.80
CA ARG A 66 20.57 14.21 13.13
C ARG A 66 20.44 14.50 11.63
N ILE A 67 19.48 13.86 10.95
CA ILE A 67 19.22 14.13 9.53
C ILE A 67 18.60 15.50 9.34
N LEU A 68 17.64 15.90 10.18
CA LEU A 68 16.97 17.20 10.07
C LEU A 68 17.88 18.38 10.45
N ASP A 69 18.85 18.17 11.34
CA ASP A 69 19.90 19.15 11.63
C ASP A 69 20.84 19.36 10.44
N ARG A 70 21.15 18.27 9.72
CA ARG A 70 22.00 18.32 8.51
C ARG A 70 21.26 18.85 7.28
N ASN A 71 20.01 18.44 7.09
CA ASN A 71 19.17 18.78 5.94
C ASN A 71 17.76 19.20 6.40
N PRO A 72 17.56 20.48 6.73
CA PRO A 72 16.30 20.98 7.26
C PRO A 72 15.12 20.77 6.30
N MET A 73 14.10 20.05 6.77
CA MET A 73 12.86 19.80 6.04
C MET A 73 11.66 20.24 6.88
N PRO A 74 11.18 21.49 6.74
CA PRO A 74 10.19 22.09 7.66
C PRO A 74 8.89 21.29 7.79
N ASN A 75 8.34 20.82 6.67
CA ASN A 75 7.12 20.02 6.64
C ASN A 75 7.30 18.62 7.26
N VAL A 76 8.51 18.08 7.21
CA VAL A 76 8.86 16.80 7.86
C VAL A 76 9.05 17.00 9.35
N LYS A 77 9.68 18.11 9.78
CA LYS A 77 9.84 18.48 11.18
C LYS A 77 8.49 18.63 11.90
N ILE A 78 7.46 19.16 11.23
CA ILE A 78 6.09 19.19 11.79
C ILE A 78 5.54 17.78 12.04
N ALA A 79 5.81 16.83 11.14
CA ALA A 79 5.26 15.49 11.22
C ALA A 79 6.02 14.56 12.18
N MET A 80 7.35 14.70 12.22
CA MET A 80 8.25 13.90 13.06
C MET A 80 8.18 14.42 14.50
N GLN A 81 7.09 14.07 15.18
CA GLN A 81 6.83 14.38 16.58
C GLN A 81 6.65 13.09 17.38
N PRO A 82 6.84 13.13 18.71
CA PRO A 82 6.60 11.98 19.60
C PRO A 82 5.19 11.37 19.53
N SER A 83 4.18 12.09 19.02
CA SER A 83 2.82 11.56 18.79
C SER A 83 2.08 12.28 17.66
N HIS A 84 1.04 11.65 17.10
CA HIS A 84 0.16 12.30 16.12
C HIS A 84 -0.48 13.58 16.67
N ALA A 85 -0.87 13.60 17.95
CA ALA A 85 -1.49 14.77 18.58
C ALA A 85 -0.53 15.98 18.58
N GLN A 86 0.74 15.79 18.94
CA GLN A 86 1.74 16.85 18.89
C GLN A 86 2.04 17.29 17.45
N ALA A 87 2.06 16.36 16.50
CA ALA A 87 2.20 16.69 15.08
C ALA A 87 1.04 17.56 14.56
N VAL A 88 -0.19 17.24 14.94
CA VAL A 88 -1.40 18.02 14.61
C VAL A 88 -1.38 19.39 15.26
N GLU A 89 -0.90 19.50 16.50
CA GLU A 89 -0.74 20.79 17.18
C GLU A 89 0.25 21.69 16.43
N LYS A 90 1.44 21.19 16.10
CA LYS A 90 2.42 21.94 15.30
C LYS A 90 1.91 22.28 13.91
N PHE A 91 1.16 21.38 13.28
CA PHE A 91 0.48 21.65 12.01
C PHE A 91 -0.50 22.81 12.14
N THR A 92 -1.27 22.85 13.23
CA THR A 92 -2.26 23.90 13.51
C THR A 92 -1.59 25.26 13.72
N GLN A 93 -0.43 25.27 14.39
CA GLN A 93 0.34 26.48 14.67
C GLN A 93 1.12 27.01 13.45
N CYS A 94 1.40 26.15 12.46
CA CYS A 94 2.19 26.50 11.28
C CYS A 94 1.45 27.49 10.37
N GLN A 95 1.93 28.73 10.25
CA GLN A 95 1.31 29.77 9.42
C GLN A 95 1.66 29.67 7.92
N ASP A 96 2.72 28.94 7.57
CA ASP A 96 3.15 28.75 6.17
C ASP A 96 2.29 27.68 5.48
N GLU A 97 1.49 28.11 4.51
CA GLU A 97 0.57 27.23 3.77
C GLU A 97 1.29 26.17 2.92
N LEU A 98 2.46 26.49 2.33
CA LEU A 98 3.23 25.54 1.52
C LEU A 98 3.79 24.43 2.40
N VAL A 99 4.36 24.81 3.55
CA VAL A 99 4.85 23.86 4.55
C VAL A 99 3.68 23.01 5.08
N ARG A 100 2.54 23.64 5.39
CA ARG A 100 1.33 22.95 5.87
C ARG A 100 0.80 21.95 4.84
N LYS A 101 0.72 22.32 3.56
CA LYS A 101 0.33 21.40 2.45
C LYS A 101 1.26 20.20 2.33
N GLY A 102 2.56 20.38 2.58
CA GLY A 102 3.51 19.28 2.63
C GLY A 102 3.40 18.41 3.88
N ALA A 103 3.04 19.01 5.02
CA ALA A 103 3.12 18.37 6.33
C ALA A 103 2.05 17.30 6.56
N PHE A 104 0.80 17.52 6.11
CA PHE A 104 -0.28 16.57 6.43
C PHE A 104 0.01 15.15 5.91
N ARG A 105 0.61 15.01 4.71
CA ARG A 105 0.97 13.70 4.15
C ARG A 105 2.01 13.00 5.04
N ASN A 106 2.99 13.75 5.51
CA ASN A 106 4.01 13.23 6.41
C ASN A 106 3.38 12.81 7.75
N ILE A 107 2.49 13.63 8.33
CA ILE A 107 1.80 13.33 9.61
C ILE A 107 1.05 11.99 9.50
N MET A 108 0.31 11.78 8.42
CA MET A 108 -0.43 10.54 8.19
C MET A 108 0.48 9.33 7.99
N GLY A 109 1.72 9.55 7.54
CA GLY A 109 2.72 8.50 7.34
C GLY A 109 3.49 8.12 8.61
N VAL A 110 3.56 8.96 9.64
CA VAL A 110 4.28 8.59 10.86
C VAL A 110 3.48 7.55 11.65
N ARG A 111 4.18 6.56 12.21
CA ARG A 111 3.61 5.46 12.99
C ARG A 111 4.25 5.38 14.37
N TYR A 112 3.47 4.95 15.35
CA TYR A 112 3.90 4.75 16.73
C TYR A 112 3.55 3.33 17.21
N LEU A 113 4.19 2.88 18.28
CA LEU A 113 3.94 1.55 18.86
C LEU A 113 2.52 1.43 19.42
N ASP A 114 2.00 2.51 19.98
CA ASP A 114 0.64 2.64 20.52
C ASP A 114 -0.38 3.17 19.50
N ALA A 115 0.08 3.78 18.41
CA ALA A 115 -0.75 4.33 17.34
C ALA A 115 -0.16 4.02 15.95
N PRO A 116 -0.37 2.81 15.40
CA PRO A 116 0.12 2.43 14.08
C PRO A 116 -0.56 3.17 12.91
N PHE A 117 -1.68 3.84 13.18
CA PHE A 117 -2.42 4.69 12.25
C PHE A 117 -2.82 5.99 12.95
N PRO A 118 -2.94 7.11 12.22
CA PRO A 118 -3.47 8.34 12.78
C PRO A 118 -4.93 8.16 13.21
N ALA A 119 -5.27 8.61 14.43
CA ALA A 119 -6.66 8.64 14.86
C ALA A 119 -7.49 9.53 13.91
N PHE A 120 -8.68 9.07 13.52
CA PHE A 120 -9.53 9.77 12.56
C PHE A 120 -10.01 11.13 13.08
N GLU A 121 -10.04 11.34 14.39
CA GLU A 121 -10.27 12.67 14.96
C GLU A 121 -9.17 13.66 14.54
N HIS A 122 -7.90 13.25 14.58
CA HIS A 122 -6.79 14.05 14.08
C HIS A 122 -6.90 14.31 12.57
N VAL A 123 -7.33 13.29 11.81
CA VAL A 123 -7.58 13.41 10.37
C VAL A 123 -8.66 14.45 10.08
N LEU A 124 -9.77 14.41 10.83
CA LEU A 124 -10.84 15.38 10.70
C LEU A 124 -10.40 16.79 11.09
N ARG A 125 -9.63 16.93 12.18
CA ARG A 125 -9.09 18.23 12.60
C ARG A 125 -8.17 18.84 11.55
N ILE A 126 -7.29 18.04 10.94
CA ILE A 126 -6.47 18.48 9.81
C ILE A 126 -7.35 18.85 8.61
N SER A 127 -8.34 18.01 8.28
CA SER A 127 -9.26 18.20 7.15
C SER A 127 -10.03 19.52 7.23
N ASP A 128 -10.51 19.88 8.43
CA ASP A 128 -11.22 21.15 8.67
C ASP A 128 -10.32 22.38 8.46
N MET A 129 -9.00 22.23 8.58
CA MET A 129 -8.03 23.31 8.36
C MET A 129 -7.63 23.53 6.89
N VAL A 130 -7.90 22.55 6.01
CA VAL A 130 -7.60 22.64 4.57
C VAL A 130 -8.88 22.58 3.73
N ALA A 131 -9.86 23.41 4.09
CA ALA A 131 -11.21 23.47 3.55
C ALA A 131 -11.35 23.23 2.01
N GLY A 132 -12.53 22.74 1.60
CA GLY A 132 -12.84 22.47 0.19
C GLY A 132 -12.21 21.16 -0.30
N GLU A 133 -11.57 21.19 -1.48
CA GLU A 133 -10.94 19.99 -2.06
C GLU A 133 -9.83 19.40 -1.19
N GLY A 134 -9.16 20.22 -0.38
CA GLY A 134 -8.11 19.77 0.54
C GLY A 134 -8.63 18.78 1.59
N ALA A 135 -9.85 18.96 2.08
CA ALA A 135 -10.50 18.05 3.03
C ALA A 135 -10.67 16.64 2.45
N ILE A 136 -11.10 16.54 1.19
CA ILE A 136 -11.25 15.27 0.45
C ILE A 136 -9.88 14.62 0.26
N ILE A 137 -8.85 15.40 -0.04
CA ILE A 137 -7.48 14.92 -0.22
C ILE A 137 -6.93 14.34 1.09
N VAL A 138 -7.14 15.01 2.22
CA VAL A 138 -6.67 14.55 3.55
C VAL A 138 -7.32 13.22 3.91
N VAL A 139 -8.65 13.13 3.82
CA VAL A 139 -9.37 11.89 4.13
C VAL A 139 -8.99 10.77 3.16
N GLY A 140 -8.94 11.07 1.86
CA GLY A 140 -8.53 10.11 0.84
C GLY A 140 -7.11 9.58 1.06
N TYR A 141 -6.19 10.42 1.52
CA TYR A 141 -4.83 10.01 1.86
C TYR A 141 -4.80 9.13 3.11
N CYS A 142 -5.53 9.46 4.17
CA CYS A 142 -5.64 8.60 5.35
C CYS A 142 -6.17 7.20 4.99
N LEU A 143 -7.23 7.13 4.18
CA LEU A 143 -7.79 5.84 3.70
C LEU A 143 -6.77 5.04 2.88
N LEU A 144 -5.93 5.73 2.09
CA LEU A 144 -4.85 5.09 1.36
C LEU A 144 -3.81 4.50 2.32
N VAL A 145 -3.38 5.25 3.34
CA VAL A 145 -2.41 4.79 4.33
C VAL A 145 -2.89 3.52 5.05
N VAL A 146 -4.20 3.41 5.37
CA VAL A 146 -4.77 2.20 5.98
C VAL A 146 -4.44 0.95 5.17
N SER A 147 -4.75 0.97 3.87
CA SER A 147 -4.50 -0.17 2.98
C SER A 147 -3.01 -0.47 2.78
N GLN A 148 -2.14 0.55 2.93
CA GLN A 148 -0.70 0.42 2.71
C GLN A 148 0.07 -0.08 3.94
N ASN A 149 -0.38 0.29 5.14
CA ASN A 149 0.35 0.00 6.38
C ASN A 149 -0.11 -1.29 7.07
N LEU A 150 -1.30 -1.83 6.74
CA LEU A 150 -1.75 -3.11 7.28
C LEU A 150 -0.81 -4.28 6.94
N PRO A 151 -0.30 -4.43 5.69
CA PRO A 151 0.71 -5.45 5.39
C PRO A 151 1.99 -5.32 6.23
N ARG A 152 2.37 -4.09 6.59
CA ARG A 152 3.57 -3.79 7.37
C ARG A 152 3.48 -4.41 8.77
N LEU A 153 2.31 -4.34 9.39
CA LEU A 153 2.01 -4.96 10.68
C LEU A 153 2.09 -6.50 10.64
N SER A 154 1.90 -7.12 9.47
CA SER A 154 2.00 -8.58 9.28
C SER A 154 3.45 -9.09 9.23
N THR A 155 4.44 -8.21 9.05
CA THR A 155 5.85 -8.59 8.89
C THR A 155 6.43 -9.26 10.14
N ASN A 156 7.46 -10.09 9.98
CA ASN A 156 8.08 -10.81 11.10
C ASN A 156 8.63 -9.90 12.21
N TRP A 157 9.06 -8.69 11.86
CA TRP A 157 9.65 -7.73 12.80
C TRP A 157 8.61 -6.81 13.46
N GLU A 158 7.42 -6.63 12.88
CA GLU A 158 6.36 -5.84 13.53
C GLU A 158 5.28 -6.69 14.19
N ARG A 159 5.01 -7.90 13.68
CA ARG A 159 3.98 -8.79 14.24
C ARG A 159 4.07 -8.99 15.76
N PRO A 160 5.27 -9.12 16.38
CA PRO A 160 5.36 -9.26 17.84
C PRO A 160 5.00 -8.00 18.62
N LEU A 161 4.96 -6.83 17.97
CA LEU A 161 4.78 -5.52 18.61
C LEU A 161 3.31 -5.06 18.61
N PHE A 162 2.45 -5.68 17.81
CA PHE A 162 1.07 -5.25 17.60
C PHE A 162 0.08 -6.41 17.70
N ASP A 163 -1.03 -6.20 18.38
CA ASP A 163 -2.22 -7.04 18.22
C ASP A 163 -2.92 -6.63 16.92
N LEU A 164 -2.66 -7.39 15.85
CA LEU A 164 -3.18 -7.10 14.51
C LEU A 164 -4.71 -7.15 14.48
N ASP A 165 -5.34 -8.05 15.24
CA ASP A 165 -6.78 -8.20 15.24
C ASP A 165 -7.47 -7.08 16.02
N ALA A 166 -6.90 -6.67 17.17
CA ALA A 166 -7.36 -5.47 17.87
C ALA A 166 -7.18 -4.22 17.00
N THR A 167 -6.05 -4.10 16.30
CA THR A 167 -5.78 -2.98 15.40
C THR A 167 -6.80 -2.92 14.25
N ARG A 168 -7.12 -4.06 13.63
CA ARG A 168 -8.16 -4.15 12.58
C ARG A 168 -9.53 -3.74 13.11
N ARG A 169 -9.93 -4.23 14.29
CA ARG A 169 -11.22 -3.86 14.92
C ARG A 169 -11.31 -2.36 15.19
N GLU A 170 -10.24 -1.79 15.73
CA GLU A 170 -10.19 -0.35 16.00
C GLU A 170 -10.24 0.48 14.72
N LEU A 171 -9.53 0.08 13.66
CA LEU A 171 -9.64 0.72 12.35
C LEU A 171 -11.07 0.69 11.81
N VAL A 172 -11.76 -0.45 11.87
CA VAL A 172 -13.16 -0.56 11.45
C VAL A 172 -14.06 0.38 12.25
N ARG A 173 -13.87 0.44 13.58
CA ARG A 173 -14.60 1.37 14.45
C ARG A 173 -14.39 2.82 14.01
N GLN A 174 -13.15 3.21 13.74
CA GLN A 174 -12.82 4.57 13.33
C GLN A 174 -13.31 4.91 11.91
N LEU A 175 -13.26 3.97 10.97
CA LEU A 175 -13.85 4.15 9.63
C LEU A 175 -15.36 4.38 9.72
N ARG A 176 -16.08 3.59 10.55
CA ARG A 176 -17.53 3.78 10.75
C ARG A 176 -17.84 5.13 11.40
N MET A 177 -17.01 5.55 12.35
CA MET A 177 -17.10 6.88 12.96
C MET A 177 -16.88 7.99 11.94
N LEU A 178 -15.92 7.85 11.01
CA LEU A 178 -15.71 8.81 9.93
C LEU A 178 -16.95 8.95 9.05
N GLU A 179 -17.53 7.84 8.61
CA GLU A 179 -18.75 7.85 7.79
C GLU A 179 -19.90 8.56 8.51
N ALA A 180 -20.12 8.23 9.80
CA ALA A 180 -21.17 8.83 10.61
C ALA A 180 -20.99 10.34 10.82
N ARG A 181 -19.74 10.80 11.03
CA ARG A 181 -19.45 12.23 11.27
C ARG A 181 -19.39 13.07 9.99
N ARG A 182 -19.12 12.45 8.83
CA ARG A 182 -18.98 13.14 7.54
C ARG A 182 -19.81 12.46 6.45
N PRO A 183 -21.15 12.42 6.57
CA PRO A 183 -22.01 11.78 5.57
C PRO A 183 -21.87 12.43 4.18
N ALA A 184 -21.61 13.74 4.11
CA ALA A 184 -21.38 14.44 2.84
C ALA A 184 -20.20 13.87 2.04
N LEU A 185 -19.14 13.39 2.72
CA LEU A 185 -17.99 12.77 2.05
C LEU A 185 -18.37 11.45 1.36
N MET A 186 -19.47 10.81 1.76
CA MET A 186 -19.97 9.60 1.10
C MET A 186 -20.62 9.90 -0.25
N ALA A 187 -20.99 11.15 -0.52
CA ALA A 187 -21.46 11.55 -1.85
C ALA A 187 -20.30 11.61 -2.85
N GLU A 188 -19.07 11.85 -2.38
CA GLU A 188 -17.90 12.06 -3.22
C GLU A 188 -17.55 10.82 -4.08
N LYS A 189 -17.25 11.07 -5.35
CA LYS A 189 -17.00 10.00 -6.33
C LYS A 189 -15.78 9.15 -5.95
N ASN A 190 -14.73 9.80 -5.43
CA ASN A 190 -13.43 9.17 -5.20
C ASN A 190 -13.26 8.56 -3.80
N LEU A 191 -14.11 8.93 -2.83
CA LEU A 191 -13.99 8.44 -1.46
C LEU A 191 -14.63 7.07 -1.27
N ARG A 192 -15.73 6.74 -1.97
CA ARG A 192 -16.33 5.39 -1.88
C ARG A 192 -15.36 4.27 -2.28
N PRO A 193 -14.63 4.35 -3.42
CA PRO A 193 -13.62 3.34 -3.74
C PRO A 193 -12.45 3.28 -2.75
N ALA A 194 -12.16 4.37 -2.03
CA ALA A 194 -11.12 4.41 -1.01
C ALA A 194 -11.60 3.75 0.29
N LEU A 195 -12.84 4.02 0.72
CA LEU A 195 -13.46 3.37 1.88
C LEU A 195 -13.63 1.88 1.65
N MET A 196 -14.12 1.47 0.47
CA MET A 196 -14.19 0.06 0.08
C MET A 196 -12.85 -0.62 0.27
N ALA A 197 -11.76 -0.03 -0.24
CA ALA A 197 -10.42 -0.57 -0.10
C ALA A 197 -9.90 -0.56 1.35
N ALA A 198 -10.22 0.47 2.13
CA ALA A 198 -9.82 0.55 3.54
C ALA A 198 -10.52 -0.53 4.38
N TYR A 199 -11.84 -0.67 4.26
CA TYR A 199 -12.60 -1.75 4.90
C TYR A 199 -12.12 -3.12 4.43
N GLY A 200 -11.94 -3.29 3.12
CA GLY A 200 -11.40 -4.51 2.54
C GLY A 200 -10.06 -4.89 3.14
N ALA A 201 -9.12 -3.95 3.24
CA ALA A 201 -7.80 -4.20 3.81
C ALA A 201 -7.84 -4.68 5.27
N THR A 202 -8.85 -4.30 6.06
CA THR A 202 -9.01 -4.80 7.44
C THR A 202 -9.33 -6.29 7.51
N ARG A 203 -9.86 -6.88 6.43
CA ARG A 203 -10.27 -8.30 6.29
C ARG A 203 -11.39 -8.78 7.23
N ILE A 204 -11.85 -7.95 8.15
CA ILE A 204 -12.90 -8.27 9.13
C ILE A 204 -14.22 -7.51 8.89
N ALA A 205 -14.28 -6.66 7.87
CA ALA A 205 -15.43 -5.81 7.55
C ALA A 205 -15.87 -5.98 6.08
N ALA A 206 -16.07 -7.24 5.67
CA ALA A 206 -16.45 -7.58 4.30
C ALA A 206 -17.81 -6.96 3.90
N GLU A 207 -18.76 -6.91 4.83
CA GLU A 207 -20.09 -6.32 4.61
C GLU A 207 -20.01 -4.81 4.33
N ASP A 208 -19.15 -4.08 5.05
CA ASP A 208 -18.93 -2.65 4.81
C ASP A 208 -18.29 -2.41 3.43
N ALA A 209 -17.30 -3.23 3.05
CA ALA A 209 -16.71 -3.17 1.72
C ALA A 209 -17.76 -3.47 0.63
N ALA A 210 -18.60 -4.48 0.83
CA ALA A 210 -19.69 -4.85 -0.08
C ALA A 210 -20.75 -3.73 -0.21
N ARG A 211 -21.12 -3.08 0.90
CA ARG A 211 -22.03 -1.91 0.91
C ARG A 211 -21.47 -0.77 0.05
N HIS A 212 -20.17 -0.49 0.15
CA HIS A 212 -19.55 0.54 -0.70
C HIS A 212 -19.49 0.13 -2.17
N TRP A 213 -19.20 -1.14 -2.46
CA TRP A 213 -19.22 -1.66 -3.83
C TRP A 213 -20.61 -1.58 -4.46
N ALA A 214 -21.65 -2.03 -3.76
CA ALA A 214 -23.04 -1.94 -4.21
C ALA A 214 -23.42 -0.50 -4.60
N ALA A 215 -23.11 0.47 -3.74
CA ALA A 215 -23.36 1.87 -4.04
C ALA A 215 -22.52 2.44 -5.21
N ILE A 216 -21.37 1.84 -5.53
CA ILE A 216 -20.60 2.19 -6.74
C ILE A 216 -21.30 1.63 -7.97
N VAL A 217 -21.79 0.39 -7.91
CA VAL A 217 -22.52 -0.29 -8.99
C VAL A 217 -23.84 0.43 -9.29
N ASP A 218 -24.62 0.77 -8.26
CA ASP A 218 -25.93 1.44 -8.39
C ASP A 218 -25.85 2.79 -9.11
N ARG A 219 -24.68 3.45 -9.10
CA ARG A 219 -24.48 4.69 -9.86
C ARG A 219 -24.53 4.47 -11.37
N GLY A 220 -24.31 3.24 -11.85
CA GLY A 220 -24.32 2.89 -13.28
C GLY A 220 -23.26 3.60 -14.13
N LYS A 221 -22.23 4.18 -13.50
CA LYS A 221 -21.19 4.97 -14.19
C LYS A 221 -19.94 4.13 -14.46
N PRO A 222 -19.18 4.44 -15.53
CA PRO A 222 -17.90 3.79 -15.78
C PRO A 222 -16.93 3.90 -14.59
N ILE A 223 -16.30 2.79 -14.24
CA ILE A 223 -15.33 2.70 -13.14
C ILE A 223 -13.89 2.73 -13.66
N SER A 224 -12.97 3.27 -12.85
CA SER A 224 -11.54 3.27 -13.15
C SER A 224 -10.91 1.90 -12.92
N LEU A 225 -9.79 1.62 -13.60
CA LEU A 225 -8.97 0.42 -13.37
C LEU A 225 -8.63 0.21 -11.89
N ARG A 226 -8.26 1.29 -11.18
CA ARG A 226 -7.99 1.24 -9.74
C ARG A 226 -9.19 0.79 -8.92
N THR A 227 -10.40 1.21 -9.32
CA THR A 227 -11.63 0.79 -8.64
C THR A 227 -11.92 -0.68 -8.93
N SER A 228 -11.69 -1.14 -10.16
CA SER A 228 -11.83 -2.55 -10.55
C SER A 228 -10.89 -3.47 -9.76
N GLU A 229 -9.60 -3.15 -9.67
CA GLU A 229 -8.64 -3.96 -8.90
C GLU A 229 -9.05 -4.04 -7.43
N ARG A 230 -9.40 -2.90 -6.82
CA ARG A 230 -9.87 -2.86 -5.43
C ARG A 230 -11.11 -3.70 -5.22
N ALA A 231 -12.09 -3.64 -6.13
CA ALA A 231 -13.33 -4.41 -6.01
C ALA A 231 -13.05 -5.93 -5.99
N LEU A 232 -12.13 -6.41 -6.84
CA LEU A 232 -11.72 -7.82 -6.85
C LEU A 232 -10.92 -8.19 -5.59
N ALA A 233 -10.08 -7.27 -5.08
CA ALA A 233 -9.25 -7.52 -3.91
C ALA A 233 -10.03 -7.63 -2.60
N VAL A 234 -11.16 -6.94 -2.46
CA VAL A 234 -11.92 -6.93 -1.20
C VAL A 234 -12.81 -8.16 -0.99
N THR A 235 -12.96 -9.03 -2.00
CA THR A 235 -13.81 -10.22 -1.89
C THR A 235 -13.18 -11.27 -0.95
N ARG A 236 -14.02 -12.09 -0.32
CA ARG A 236 -13.58 -13.06 0.70
C ARG A 236 -13.85 -14.52 0.33
N ASP A 237 -14.66 -14.74 -0.69
CA ASP A 237 -15.05 -16.04 -1.21
C ASP A 237 -15.20 -15.99 -2.73
N LEU A 238 -15.21 -17.16 -3.36
CA LEU A 238 -15.25 -17.32 -4.81
C LEU A 238 -16.56 -16.81 -5.40
N ASP A 239 -17.71 -17.11 -4.79
CA ASP A 239 -19.02 -16.66 -5.27
C ASP A 239 -19.11 -15.14 -5.37
N THR A 240 -18.59 -14.43 -4.37
CA THR A 240 -18.53 -12.97 -4.35
C THR A 240 -17.52 -12.45 -5.36
N LEU A 241 -16.36 -13.10 -5.53
CA LEU A 241 -15.40 -12.75 -6.56
C LEU A 241 -16.01 -12.84 -7.97
N GLU A 242 -16.73 -13.92 -8.28
CA GLU A 242 -17.37 -14.13 -9.58
C GLU A 242 -18.46 -13.08 -9.86
N ARG A 243 -19.28 -12.77 -8.85
CA ARG A 243 -20.32 -11.74 -8.94
C ARG A 243 -19.73 -10.36 -9.19
N VAL A 244 -18.71 -9.98 -8.40
CA VAL A 244 -18.00 -8.70 -8.57
C VAL A 244 -17.32 -8.66 -9.94
N TRP A 245 -16.74 -9.76 -10.39
CA TRP A 245 -16.11 -9.85 -11.70
C TRP A 245 -17.08 -9.59 -12.84
N ALA A 246 -18.28 -10.18 -12.79
CA ALA A 246 -19.33 -9.92 -13.77
C ALA A 246 -19.68 -8.42 -13.85
N GLN A 247 -19.82 -7.76 -12.70
CA GLN A 247 -20.12 -6.33 -12.61
C GLN A 247 -18.95 -5.46 -13.09
N VAL A 248 -17.70 -5.81 -12.76
CA VAL A 248 -16.50 -5.11 -13.22
C VAL A 248 -16.41 -5.12 -14.74
N LYS A 249 -16.68 -6.26 -15.40
CA LYS A 249 -16.70 -6.36 -16.87
C LYS A 249 -17.73 -5.43 -17.50
N GLN A 250 -18.90 -5.29 -16.89
CA GLN A 250 -19.97 -4.43 -17.40
C GLN A 250 -19.64 -2.93 -17.22
N LEU A 251 -19.06 -2.57 -16.08
CA LEU A 251 -18.82 -1.17 -15.72
C LEU A 251 -17.47 -0.62 -16.19
N SER A 252 -16.52 -1.48 -16.61
CA SER A 252 -15.19 -1.04 -16.99
C SER A 252 -15.09 -0.76 -18.50
N PRO A 253 -14.86 0.49 -18.92
CA PRO A 253 -14.75 0.84 -20.34
C PRO A 253 -13.47 0.26 -20.99
N THR A 254 -12.50 -0.15 -20.17
CA THR A 254 -11.24 -0.77 -20.59
C THR A 254 -11.33 -2.28 -20.75
N TYR A 255 -12.45 -2.90 -20.34
CA TYR A 255 -12.64 -4.33 -20.60
C TYR A 255 -12.99 -4.54 -22.07
N ARG A 256 -12.01 -5.08 -22.81
CA ARG A 256 -12.18 -5.51 -24.20
C ARG A 256 -11.60 -6.92 -24.32
N PRO A 257 -12.45 -7.94 -24.47
CA PRO A 257 -11.96 -9.30 -24.66
C PRO A 257 -11.16 -9.38 -25.97
N SER A 258 -9.97 -9.95 -25.91
CA SER A 258 -9.10 -10.19 -27.06
C SER A 258 -8.39 -11.51 -26.88
N ALA A 259 -8.48 -12.40 -27.87
CA ALA A 259 -7.71 -13.65 -27.87
C ALA A 259 -6.20 -13.41 -28.03
N ARG A 260 -5.77 -12.22 -28.46
CA ARG A 260 -4.37 -11.89 -28.76
C ARG A 260 -3.69 -11.07 -27.66
N THR A 261 -4.46 -10.47 -26.75
CA THR A 261 -3.93 -9.54 -25.76
C THR A 261 -4.60 -9.79 -24.43
N LEU A 262 -3.78 -10.14 -23.44
CA LEU A 262 -4.22 -10.34 -22.07
C LEU A 262 -4.74 -9.02 -21.49
N ASN A 263 -6.02 -8.98 -21.10
CA ASN A 263 -6.59 -7.82 -20.45
C ASN A 263 -6.06 -7.72 -19.01
N ILE A 264 -5.68 -6.53 -18.56
CA ILE A 264 -5.21 -6.32 -17.17
C ILE A 264 -6.25 -6.73 -16.13
N LEU A 265 -7.53 -6.62 -16.46
CA LEU A 265 -8.62 -7.05 -15.59
C LEU A 265 -8.68 -8.57 -15.43
N ASP A 266 -8.37 -9.34 -16.49
CA ASP A 266 -8.27 -10.80 -16.41
C ASP A 266 -7.06 -11.23 -15.57
N ILE A 267 -5.95 -10.47 -15.61
CA ILE A 267 -4.78 -10.70 -14.75
C ILE A 267 -5.18 -10.57 -13.28
N TRP A 268 -5.87 -9.49 -12.92
CA TRP A 268 -6.30 -9.27 -11.53
C TRP A 268 -7.33 -10.29 -11.09
N TYR A 269 -8.27 -10.66 -11.96
CA TYR A 269 -9.22 -11.72 -11.66
C TYR A 269 -8.50 -13.06 -11.41
N ALA A 270 -7.55 -13.45 -12.26
CA ALA A 270 -6.73 -14.64 -12.04
C ALA A 270 -5.93 -14.59 -10.74
N GLN A 271 -5.33 -13.44 -10.40
CA GLN A 271 -4.62 -13.24 -9.13
C GLN A 271 -5.51 -13.52 -7.92
N HIS A 272 -6.74 -13.02 -7.94
CA HIS A 272 -7.68 -13.20 -6.83
C HIS A 272 -8.35 -14.59 -6.83
N LEU A 273 -8.46 -15.27 -7.97
CA LEU A 273 -8.81 -16.70 -8.01
C LEU A 273 -7.75 -17.54 -7.28
N VAL A 274 -6.46 -17.33 -7.57
CA VAL A 274 -5.37 -18.05 -6.89
C VAL A 274 -5.34 -17.72 -5.40
N ARG A 275 -5.59 -16.45 -5.02
CA ARG A 275 -5.71 -16.04 -3.60
C ARG A 275 -6.79 -16.80 -2.84
N LEU A 276 -7.91 -17.07 -3.50
CA LEU A 276 -9.08 -17.73 -2.90
C LEU A 276 -9.10 -19.26 -3.15
N GLY A 277 -7.99 -19.84 -3.60
CA GLY A 277 -7.83 -21.28 -3.74
C GLY A 277 -8.30 -21.87 -5.08
N ALA A 278 -8.86 -21.09 -6.00
CA ALA A 278 -9.31 -21.54 -7.32
C ALA A 278 -8.17 -21.49 -8.37
N ARG A 279 -7.07 -22.19 -8.08
CA ARG A 279 -5.86 -22.17 -8.92
C ARG A 279 -6.11 -22.78 -10.30
N ASP A 280 -6.84 -23.89 -10.36
CA ASP A 280 -7.26 -24.58 -11.57
C ASP A 280 -8.01 -23.64 -12.53
N VAL A 281 -9.00 -22.91 -12.04
CA VAL A 281 -9.76 -21.92 -12.82
C VAL A 281 -8.84 -20.78 -13.31
N ALA A 282 -7.89 -20.34 -12.48
CA ALA A 282 -6.91 -19.34 -12.87
C ALA A 282 -5.98 -19.84 -13.99
N VAL A 283 -5.57 -21.11 -13.96
CA VAL A 283 -4.78 -21.75 -15.03
C VAL A 283 -5.57 -21.83 -16.32
N GLU A 284 -6.85 -22.24 -16.27
CA GLU A 284 -7.71 -22.27 -17.45
C GLU A 284 -7.89 -20.88 -18.09
N LEU A 285 -8.02 -19.84 -17.27
CA LEU A 285 -8.06 -18.47 -17.75
C LEU A 285 -6.72 -18.07 -18.39
N ALA A 286 -5.60 -18.39 -17.75
CA ALA A 286 -4.26 -18.04 -18.24
C ALA A 286 -3.93 -18.72 -19.59
N ARG A 287 -4.38 -19.96 -19.81
CA ARG A 287 -4.18 -20.71 -21.07
C ARG A 287 -4.82 -20.05 -22.30
N LYS A 288 -5.79 -19.16 -22.11
CA LYS A 288 -6.44 -18.42 -23.21
C LYS A 288 -5.55 -17.35 -23.83
N TYR A 289 -4.43 -17.01 -23.18
CA TYR A 289 -3.57 -15.90 -23.56
C TYR A 289 -2.13 -16.35 -23.80
N PRO A 290 -1.37 -15.61 -24.61
CA PRO A 290 0.08 -15.76 -24.65
C PRO A 290 0.71 -15.57 -23.25
N PRO A 291 1.80 -16.28 -22.92
CA PRO A 291 2.50 -16.10 -21.66
C PRO A 291 2.87 -14.64 -21.37
N HIS A 292 2.61 -14.20 -20.13
CA HIS A 292 2.86 -12.83 -19.71
C HIS A 292 3.39 -12.77 -18.29
N ALA A 293 4.49 -12.04 -18.07
CA ALA A 293 5.21 -12.04 -16.79
C ALA A 293 4.36 -11.65 -15.57
N THR A 294 3.32 -10.80 -15.72
CA THR A 294 2.43 -10.38 -14.60
C THR A 294 1.41 -11.43 -14.18
N LEU A 295 1.21 -12.47 -14.99
CA LEU A 295 0.28 -13.56 -14.75
C LEU A 295 1.04 -14.87 -14.50
N THR A 296 2.03 -15.17 -15.34
CA THR A 296 2.84 -16.40 -15.29
C THR A 296 3.55 -16.64 -13.96
N TRP A 297 3.89 -15.59 -13.21
CA TRP A 297 4.60 -15.73 -11.93
C TRP A 297 3.76 -16.43 -10.85
N LEU A 298 2.42 -16.42 -10.95
CA LEU A 298 1.53 -17.10 -9.99
C LEU A 298 1.54 -18.62 -10.16
N PHE A 299 1.97 -19.06 -11.34
CA PHE A 299 1.95 -20.45 -11.76
C PHE A 299 3.32 -21.10 -11.60
N THR A 300 3.34 -22.40 -11.35
CA THR A 300 4.54 -23.23 -11.29
C THR A 300 4.80 -23.84 -12.67
N ASP A 301 5.94 -24.50 -12.81
CA ASP A 301 6.30 -25.18 -14.06
C ASP A 301 5.35 -26.37 -14.34
N ASP A 302 4.67 -26.88 -13.31
CA ASP A 302 3.71 -27.99 -13.40
C ASP A 302 2.34 -27.57 -13.99
N ASP A 303 2.01 -26.27 -14.00
CA ASP A 303 0.70 -25.78 -14.45
C ASP A 303 0.53 -25.81 -16.00
N ALA A 304 1.56 -26.25 -16.74
CA ALA A 304 1.58 -26.47 -18.20
C ALA A 304 0.98 -25.30 -19.01
N LEU A 305 1.56 -24.11 -18.88
CA LEU A 305 1.19 -22.94 -19.70
C LEU A 305 1.75 -23.06 -21.13
N PRO A 306 1.08 -22.55 -22.17
CA PRO A 306 1.54 -22.66 -23.56
C PRO A 306 2.89 -21.94 -23.79
N GLY A 307 3.80 -22.51 -24.59
CA GLY A 307 5.00 -21.78 -25.06
C GLY A 307 6.15 -21.62 -24.05
N THR A 308 6.47 -22.68 -23.31
CA THR A 308 7.52 -22.73 -22.27
C THR A 308 8.96 -22.72 -22.80
N ASP A 309 9.35 -21.69 -23.55
CA ASP A 309 10.77 -21.36 -23.65
C ASP A 309 11.21 -20.68 -22.34
N ARG A 310 12.02 -21.38 -21.55
CA ARG A 310 12.55 -20.90 -20.26
C ARG A 310 13.47 -19.69 -20.40
N ASN A 311 13.96 -19.40 -21.60
CA ASN A 311 14.81 -18.25 -21.87
C ASN A 311 14.04 -17.05 -22.44
N ALA A 312 12.75 -17.22 -22.74
CA ALA A 312 11.93 -16.11 -23.23
C ALA A 312 11.78 -15.02 -22.17
N SER A 313 11.71 -13.76 -22.61
CA SER A 313 11.67 -12.57 -21.74
C SER A 313 10.55 -12.60 -20.70
N HIS A 314 9.39 -13.15 -21.06
CA HIS A 314 8.25 -13.29 -20.15
C HIS A 314 8.53 -14.30 -19.03
N TYR A 315 9.30 -15.37 -19.30
CA TYR A 315 9.67 -16.38 -18.31
C TYR A 315 10.72 -15.84 -17.33
N VAL A 316 11.73 -15.11 -17.85
CA VAL A 316 12.71 -14.40 -17.01
C VAL A 316 12.01 -13.41 -16.09
N GLY A 317 11.07 -12.61 -16.63
CA GLY A 317 10.27 -11.68 -15.84
C GLY A 317 9.36 -12.37 -14.80
N ALA A 318 8.78 -13.53 -15.14
CA ALA A 318 7.98 -14.32 -14.21
C ALA A 318 8.83 -14.90 -13.06
N ARG A 319 10.04 -15.41 -13.37
CA ARG A 319 10.98 -15.91 -12.36
C ARG A 319 11.43 -14.80 -11.40
N ALA A 320 11.74 -13.61 -11.92
CA ALA A 320 12.08 -12.46 -11.09
C ALA A 320 10.92 -12.08 -10.13
N ARG A 321 9.68 -12.07 -10.64
CA ARG A 321 8.49 -11.84 -9.81
C ARG A 321 8.26 -12.92 -8.75
N ARG A 322 8.47 -14.20 -9.07
CA ARG A 322 8.42 -15.29 -8.08
C ARG A 322 9.47 -15.12 -6.98
N ALA A 323 10.69 -14.71 -7.34
CA ALA A 323 11.74 -14.44 -6.36
C ALA A 323 11.34 -13.29 -5.42
N LEU A 324 10.79 -12.20 -5.97
CA LEU A 324 10.28 -11.07 -5.18
C LEU A 324 9.10 -11.47 -4.26
N ALA A 325 8.15 -12.26 -4.78
CA ALA A 325 7.05 -12.79 -3.98
C ALA A 325 7.56 -13.65 -2.81
N ALA A 326 8.58 -14.48 -3.07
CA ALA A 326 9.21 -15.31 -2.05
C ALA A 326 9.99 -14.48 -1.01
N GLU A 327 10.62 -13.36 -1.42
CA GLU A 327 11.22 -12.41 -0.48
C GLU A 327 10.17 -11.82 0.47
N LEU A 328 9.06 -11.32 -0.07
CA LEU A 328 7.96 -10.77 0.71
C LEU A 328 7.34 -11.80 1.67
N ALA A 329 7.14 -13.03 1.19
CA ALA A 329 6.64 -14.12 2.03
C ALA A 329 7.62 -14.49 3.16
N ARG A 330 8.94 -14.52 2.88
CA ARG A 330 9.96 -14.73 3.91
C ARG A 330 9.98 -13.62 4.96
N SER A 331 9.56 -12.41 4.61
CA SER A 331 9.37 -11.30 5.54
C SER A 331 8.11 -11.41 6.39
N GLY A 332 7.32 -12.48 6.24
CA GLY A 332 6.14 -12.77 7.06
C GLY A 332 4.82 -12.44 6.40
N LEU A 333 4.81 -11.91 5.18
CA LEU A 333 3.57 -11.55 4.48
C LEU A 333 2.84 -12.79 3.99
N ASP A 334 1.52 -12.83 4.15
CA ASP A 334 0.68 -13.84 3.51
C ASP A 334 0.41 -13.52 2.04
N GLN A 335 -0.29 -14.43 1.36
CA GLN A 335 -0.53 -14.30 -0.08
C GLN A 335 -1.32 -13.04 -0.47
N GLU A 336 -2.29 -12.61 0.35
CA GLU A 336 -3.07 -11.40 0.08
C GLU A 336 -2.20 -10.14 0.24
N ASP A 337 -1.36 -10.10 1.27
CA ASP A 337 -0.39 -9.01 1.47
C ASP A 337 0.66 -9.00 0.35
N VAL A 338 1.17 -10.15 -0.08
CA VAL A 338 2.11 -10.26 -1.22
C VAL A 338 1.47 -9.72 -2.50
N LEU A 339 0.23 -10.10 -2.81
CA LEU A 339 -0.48 -9.59 -3.99
C LEU A 339 -0.70 -8.08 -3.92
N SER A 340 -1.06 -7.56 -2.75
CA SER A 340 -1.21 -6.12 -2.52
C SER A 340 0.10 -5.37 -2.77
N MET A 341 1.23 -5.89 -2.29
CA MET A 341 2.55 -5.29 -2.48
C MET A 341 3.03 -5.39 -3.93
N MET A 342 2.64 -6.44 -4.67
CA MET A 342 3.02 -6.63 -6.07
C MET A 342 2.08 -5.95 -7.08
N SER A 343 0.97 -5.37 -6.61
CA SER A 343 0.02 -4.62 -7.43
C SER A 343 0.68 -3.43 -8.13
N ILE A 344 0.20 -3.10 -9.34
CA ILE A 344 0.61 -1.86 -10.03
C ILE A 344 0.14 -0.59 -9.31
N HIS A 345 -0.75 -0.73 -8.32
CA HIS A 345 -1.26 0.34 -7.47
C HIS A 345 -0.67 0.30 -6.05
N ALA A 346 0.33 -0.54 -5.81
CA ALA A 346 1.14 -0.51 -4.60
C ALA A 346 1.75 0.88 -4.35
N PRO A 347 2.10 1.23 -3.10
CA PRO A 347 2.74 2.51 -2.80
C PRO A 347 3.97 2.78 -3.69
N ALA A 348 4.21 4.04 -4.06
CA ALA A 348 5.35 4.40 -4.91
C ALA A 348 6.72 3.94 -4.39
N PRO A 349 7.02 3.95 -3.07
CA PRO A 349 8.25 3.36 -2.54
C PRO A 349 8.36 1.86 -2.83
N VAL A 350 7.25 1.12 -2.72
CA VAL A 350 7.16 -0.31 -3.06
C VAL A 350 7.41 -0.52 -4.54
N LEU A 351 6.72 0.21 -5.41
CA LEU A 351 6.89 0.12 -6.87
C LEU A 351 8.32 0.42 -7.33
N ARG A 352 9.02 1.34 -6.65
CA ARG A 352 10.44 1.63 -6.92
C ARG A 352 11.36 0.50 -6.45
N GLY A 353 11.01 -0.19 -5.37
CA GLY A 353 11.76 -1.35 -4.86
C GLY A 353 11.51 -2.65 -5.59
N LEU A 354 10.45 -2.74 -6.38
CA LEU A 354 10.09 -3.90 -7.20
C LEU A 354 10.50 -3.77 -8.67
N ARG A 355 11.03 -2.61 -9.09
CA ARG A 355 11.62 -2.44 -10.43
C ARG A 355 13.07 -2.94 -10.40
N PRO A 356 13.45 -3.87 -11.30
CA PRO A 356 14.81 -4.39 -11.39
C PRO A 356 15.84 -3.32 -11.75
#